data_AF-A0A970RT40-F1
#
_entry.id   AF-A0A970RT40-F1
#
_cell.length_a   1.000
_cell.length_b   1.000
_cell.length_c   1.000
_cell.angle_alpha   90.00
_cell.angle_beta   90.00
_cell.angle_gamma   90.00
#
_symmetry.space_group_name_H-M   'P 1'
#
loop_
_entity.id
_entity.type
_entity.pdbx_description
1 polymer ?
#
loop_
_entity_poly.entity_id
_entity_poly.type
_entity_poly.pdbx_seq_one_letter_code
_entity_poly.pdbx_strand_id
1 'polypeptide(L)'
;MDYLEGLLLGSQWSDTDFTNRRHISSLVLYGVFVNALILMNYLTGKLSNLIQGNFTTKLILYLILFVACPFICFRYYRFPIWAKIPILIVQTAKQVLLTLLMLTWARPKITLSSGDIKDTMIEFLNSTLESHTLRYRETAGTFATVVGVLSGGVYIVFMFLAIAILVLVIPGLVFVLVRMIQLGYDKLVAKFILANHLDR
;
A
#
# COMPACT_ATOMS: atom_id res chain seq x y z
N MET A 1 -18.17 15.26 -4.09
CA MET A 1 -18.39 13.86 -4.49
C MET A 1 -17.37 13.46 -5.56
N ASP A 2 -17.17 14.34 -6.53
CA ASP A 2 -16.37 14.17 -7.74
C ASP A 2 -14.95 13.62 -7.53
N TYR A 3 -14.21 14.08 -6.53
CA TYR A 3 -12.85 13.59 -6.28
C TYR A 3 -12.81 12.13 -5.80
N LEU A 4 -13.75 11.72 -4.93
CA LEU A 4 -13.81 10.34 -4.42
C LEU A 4 -14.32 9.39 -5.50
N GLU A 5 -15.25 9.85 -6.33
CA GLU A 5 -15.71 9.12 -7.50
C GLU A 5 -14.56 8.88 -8.48
N GLY A 6 -13.80 9.93 -8.83
CA GLY A 6 -12.61 9.79 -9.66
C GLY A 6 -11.52 8.90 -9.05
N LEU A 7 -11.37 8.90 -7.72
CA LEU A 7 -10.44 8.02 -7.00
C LEU A 7 -10.83 6.54 -7.13
N LEU A 8 -12.12 6.22 -6.94
CA LEU A 8 -12.64 4.84 -6.91
C LEU A 8 -12.89 4.26 -8.31
N LEU A 9 -13.44 5.07 -9.23
CA LEU A 9 -13.83 4.65 -10.59
C LEU A 9 -12.70 4.84 -11.61
N GLY A 10 -11.74 5.72 -11.32
CA GLY A 10 -10.73 6.13 -12.29
C GLY A 10 -11.25 7.18 -13.29
N SER A 11 -10.32 7.83 -13.97
CA SER A 11 -10.62 8.94 -14.90
C SER A 11 -11.37 8.51 -16.16
N GLN A 12 -11.40 7.22 -16.48
CA GLN A 12 -12.07 6.73 -17.70
C GLN A 12 -13.59 6.64 -17.55
N TRP A 13 -14.09 6.40 -16.34
CA TRP A 13 -15.52 6.20 -16.06
C TRP A 13 -16.15 7.33 -15.23
N SER A 14 -15.34 8.24 -14.71
CA SER A 14 -15.77 9.41 -13.94
C SER A 14 -15.51 10.67 -14.75
N ASP A 15 -16.57 11.43 -15.02
CA ASP A 15 -16.56 12.71 -15.73
C ASP A 15 -16.16 13.85 -14.77
N THR A 16 -15.01 13.69 -14.11
CA THR A 16 -14.55 14.59 -13.06
C THR A 16 -13.17 15.14 -13.35
N ASP A 17 -12.89 16.34 -12.83
CA ASP A 17 -11.60 17.04 -12.86
C ASP A 17 -10.43 16.27 -12.19
N PHE A 18 -10.62 14.99 -11.89
CA PHE A 18 -9.62 14.12 -11.31
C PHE A 18 -8.32 14.14 -12.12
N THR A 19 -8.39 14.16 -13.45
CA THR A 19 -7.21 14.20 -14.34
C THR A 19 -6.31 15.42 -14.15
N ASN A 20 -6.83 16.54 -13.63
CA ASN A 20 -6.13 17.82 -13.64
C ASN A 20 -5.34 18.12 -12.35
N ARG A 21 -5.41 17.26 -11.32
CA ARG A 21 -4.81 17.51 -10.00
C ARG A 21 -3.70 16.52 -9.66
N ARG A 22 -2.67 16.98 -8.93
CA ARG A 22 -1.60 16.11 -8.42
C ARG A 22 -2.15 15.21 -7.31
N HIS A 23 -2.02 13.89 -7.48
CA HIS A 23 -2.58 12.89 -6.56
C HIS A 23 -1.59 12.34 -5.53
N ILE A 24 -0.40 12.93 -5.41
CA ILE A 24 0.67 12.46 -4.52
C ILE A 24 0.18 12.35 -3.06
N SER A 25 -0.63 13.31 -2.61
CA SER A 25 -1.22 13.28 -1.26
C SER A 25 -2.12 12.07 -1.01
N SER A 26 -2.89 11.63 -2.02
CA SER A 26 -3.76 10.45 -1.90
C SER A 26 -2.97 9.14 -1.81
N LEU A 27 -1.81 9.07 -2.48
CA LEU A 27 -0.91 7.94 -2.42
C LEU A 27 -0.26 7.83 -1.04
N VAL A 28 0.25 8.96 -0.53
CA VAL A 28 0.83 9.02 0.82
C VAL A 28 -0.23 8.68 1.86
N LEU A 29 -1.44 9.26 1.76
CA LEU A 29 -2.54 8.98 2.69
C LEU A 29 -2.94 7.49 2.66
N TYR A 30 -3.03 6.87 1.48
CA TYR A 30 -3.27 5.44 1.37
C TYR A 30 -2.14 4.62 2.01
N GLY A 31 -0.88 4.99 1.77
CA GLY A 31 0.28 4.34 2.40
C GLY A 31 0.25 4.43 3.92
N VAL A 32 -0.01 5.62 4.47
CA VAL A 32 -0.19 5.83 5.91
C VAL A 32 -1.35 4.99 6.44
N PHE A 33 -2.48 4.97 5.74
CA PHE A 33 -3.67 4.24 6.15
C PHE A 33 -3.41 2.72 6.23
N VAL A 34 -2.80 2.13 5.20
CA VAL A 34 -2.45 0.70 5.20
C VAL A 34 -1.50 0.37 6.34
N ASN A 35 -0.47 1.19 6.56
CA ASN A 35 0.48 0.99 7.65
C ASN A 35 -0.16 1.13 9.04
N ALA A 36 -1.06 2.10 9.21
CA ALA A 36 -1.83 2.25 10.44
C ALA A 36 -2.69 1.02 10.73
N LEU A 37 -3.32 0.42 9.69
CA LEU A 37 -4.07 -0.82 9.85
C LEU A 37 -3.17 -2.01 10.19
N ILE A 38 -1.98 -2.11 9.60
CA ILE A 38 -0.99 -3.14 9.93
C ILE A 38 -0.57 -2.99 11.41
N LEU A 39 -0.22 -1.78 11.84
CA LEU A 39 0.18 -1.50 13.22
C LEU A 39 -0.97 -1.78 14.21
N MET A 40 -2.19 -1.34 13.90
CA MET A 40 -3.36 -1.60 14.74
C MET A 40 -3.63 -3.10 14.86
N ASN A 41 -3.52 -3.85 13.76
CA ASN A 41 -3.68 -5.29 13.79
C ASN A 41 -2.57 -5.96 14.60
N TYR A 42 -1.33 -5.49 14.48
CA TYR A 42 -0.20 -6.00 15.24
C TYR A 42 -0.39 -5.83 16.75
N LEU A 43 -0.85 -4.64 17.18
CA LEU A 43 -1.01 -4.31 18.60
C LEU A 43 -2.25 -4.93 19.25
N THR A 44 -3.37 -4.99 18.52
CA THR A 44 -4.68 -5.36 19.11
C THR A 44 -5.20 -6.73 18.69
N GLY A 45 -4.67 -7.30 17.61
CA GLY A 45 -5.17 -8.55 17.03
C GLY A 45 -6.61 -8.52 16.53
N LYS A 46 -7.35 -7.40 16.62
CA LYS A 46 -8.78 -7.31 16.30
C LYS A 46 -9.12 -7.58 14.84
N LEU A 47 -8.20 -7.26 13.93
CA LEU A 47 -8.36 -7.50 12.50
C LEU A 47 -7.91 -8.91 12.08
N SER A 48 -7.43 -9.74 13.02
CA SER A 48 -6.90 -11.07 12.72
C SER A 48 -7.91 -11.94 11.99
N ASN A 49 -9.19 -11.93 12.36
CA ASN A 49 -10.24 -12.72 11.69
C ASN A 49 -10.45 -12.30 10.23
N LEU A 50 -10.42 -11.00 9.94
CA LEU A 50 -10.51 -10.48 8.56
C LEU A 50 -9.24 -10.78 7.74
N ILE A 51 -8.07 -10.82 8.40
CA ILE A 51 -6.77 -10.99 7.74
C ILE A 51 -6.40 -12.48 7.57
N GLN A 52 -6.83 -13.37 8.47
CA GLN A 52 -6.52 -14.80 8.49
C GLN A 52 -7.21 -15.62 7.40
N GLY A 53 -8.22 -15.08 6.73
CA GLY A 53 -8.84 -15.75 5.58
C GLY A 53 -7.82 -16.06 4.47
N ASN A 54 -8.05 -17.16 3.75
CA ASN A 54 -7.17 -17.65 2.68
C ASN A 54 -6.86 -16.55 1.65
N PHE A 55 -5.56 -16.27 1.45
CA PHE A 55 -5.05 -15.29 0.51
C PHE A 55 -5.62 -15.54 -0.89
N THR A 56 -5.69 -16.81 -1.31
CA THR A 56 -6.20 -17.21 -2.62
C THR A 56 -7.67 -16.81 -2.81
N THR A 57 -8.51 -16.96 -1.79
CA THR A 57 -9.93 -16.59 -1.89
C THR A 57 -10.10 -15.08 -2.06
N LYS A 58 -9.32 -14.29 -1.32
CA LYS A 58 -9.32 -12.82 -1.45
C LYS A 58 -8.82 -12.37 -2.82
N LEU A 59 -7.81 -13.06 -3.35
CA LEU A 59 -7.25 -12.80 -4.68
C LEU A 59 -8.27 -13.11 -5.78
N ILE A 60 -8.93 -14.27 -5.71
CA ILE A 60 -9.98 -14.65 -6.66
C ILE A 60 -11.12 -13.64 -6.62
N LEU A 61 -11.61 -13.28 -5.43
CA LEU A 61 -12.69 -12.31 -5.28
C LEU A 61 -12.28 -10.94 -5.85
N TYR A 62 -11.06 -10.50 -5.56
CA TYR A 62 -10.50 -9.28 -6.12
C TYR A 62 -10.43 -9.32 -7.65
N LEU A 63 -9.96 -10.43 -8.23
CA LEU A 63 -9.88 -10.62 -9.69
C LEU A 63 -11.26 -10.61 -10.35
N ILE A 64 -12.27 -11.23 -9.74
CA ILE A 64 -13.65 -11.19 -10.24
C ILE A 64 -14.15 -9.75 -10.27
N LEU A 65 -13.97 -8.99 -9.17
CA LEU A 65 -14.35 -7.58 -9.09
C LEU A 65 -13.56 -6.70 -10.08
N PHE A 66 -12.29 -7.02 -10.29
CA PHE A 66 -11.43 -6.34 -11.25
C PHE A 66 -11.95 -6.53 -12.68
N VAL A 67 -12.25 -7.77 -13.08
CA VAL A 67 -12.75 -8.11 -14.42
C VAL A 67 -14.16 -7.57 -14.64
N ALA A 68 -15.03 -7.60 -13.62
CA ALA A 68 -16.39 -7.08 -13.69
C ALA A 68 -16.45 -5.54 -13.73
N CYS A 69 -15.40 -4.85 -13.26
CA CYS A 69 -15.36 -3.40 -13.13
C CYS A 69 -15.77 -2.62 -14.41
N PRO A 70 -15.16 -2.84 -15.59
CA PRO A 70 -15.53 -2.09 -16.78
C PRO A 70 -17.00 -2.30 -17.19
N PHE A 71 -17.56 -3.48 -16.97
CA PHE A 71 -18.95 -3.78 -17.30
C PHE A 71 -19.93 -3.06 -16.37
N ILE A 72 -19.59 -2.98 -15.08
CA ILE A 72 -20.42 -2.29 -14.07
C ILE A 72 -20.34 -0.77 -14.27
N CYS A 73 -19.16 -0.26 -14.66
CA CYS A 73 -18.91 1.18 -14.80
C CYS A 73 -19.25 1.76 -16.18
N PHE A 74 -19.57 0.93 -17.17
CA PHE A 74 -19.74 1.32 -18.58
C PHE A 74 -20.69 2.50 -18.81
N ARG A 75 -21.70 2.67 -17.94
CA ARG A 75 -22.70 3.74 -18.05
C ARG A 75 -22.91 4.53 -16.76
N TYR A 76 -21.90 4.55 -15.89
CA TYR A 76 -21.99 5.15 -14.55
C TYR A 76 -22.60 6.55 -14.54
N TYR A 77 -22.21 7.41 -15.47
CA TYR A 77 -22.68 8.80 -15.54
C TYR A 77 -24.19 8.93 -15.81
N ARG A 78 -24.76 8.02 -16.60
CA ARG A 78 -26.18 8.10 -17.01
C ARG A 78 -27.14 7.44 -16.01
N PHE A 79 -26.62 6.83 -14.95
CA PHE A 79 -27.46 6.20 -13.93
C PHE A 79 -28.01 7.22 -12.92
N PRO A 80 -29.24 7.02 -12.41
CA PRO A 80 -29.77 7.81 -11.30
C PRO A 80 -28.93 7.58 -10.03
N ILE A 81 -28.97 8.53 -9.09
CA ILE A 81 -28.16 8.51 -7.85
C ILE A 81 -28.30 7.16 -7.10
N TRP A 82 -29.51 6.59 -7.04
CA TRP A 82 -29.78 5.31 -6.40
C TRP A 82 -29.00 4.13 -7.00
N ALA A 83 -28.75 4.14 -8.32
CA ALA A 83 -27.95 3.13 -9.00
C ALA A 83 -26.44 3.41 -8.93
N LYS A 84 -26.02 4.65 -8.66
CA LYS A 84 -24.61 5.00 -8.44
C LYS A 84 -24.08 4.46 -7.11
N ILE A 85 -24.88 4.48 -6.06
CA ILE A 85 -24.52 3.99 -4.71
C ILE A 85 -24.01 2.54 -4.73
N PRO A 86 -24.73 1.54 -5.26
CA PRO A 86 -24.24 0.16 -5.27
C PRO A 86 -22.96 0.00 -6.10
N ILE A 87 -22.79 0.75 -7.18
CA ILE A 87 -21.54 0.74 -7.96
C ILE A 87 -20.37 1.25 -7.12
N LEU A 88 -20.56 2.34 -6.37
CA LEU A 88 -19.53 2.87 -5.46
C LEU A 88 -19.22 1.89 -4.31
N ILE A 89 -20.22 1.17 -3.80
CA ILE A 89 -20.01 0.11 -2.80
C ILE A 89 -19.13 -1.00 -3.37
N VAL A 90 -19.40 -1.46 -4.60
CA VAL A 90 -18.60 -2.48 -5.27
C VAL A 90 -17.15 -2.02 -5.48
N GLN A 91 -16.94 -0.77 -5.90
CA GLN A 91 -15.59 -0.22 -6.05
C GLN A 91 -14.87 -0.07 -4.70
N THR A 92 -15.59 0.34 -3.67
CA THR A 92 -15.05 0.41 -2.31
C THR A 92 -14.67 -0.99 -1.81
N ALA A 93 -15.51 -1.99 -2.04
CA ALA A 93 -15.22 -3.38 -1.68
C ALA A 93 -13.97 -3.91 -2.41
N LYS A 94 -13.79 -3.60 -3.69
CA LYS A 94 -12.56 -3.89 -4.45
C LYS A 94 -11.33 -3.26 -3.79
N GLN A 95 -11.43 -2.00 -3.36
CA GLN A 95 -10.33 -1.31 -2.68
C GLN A 95 -10.02 -1.88 -1.29
N VAL A 96 -11.06 -2.28 -0.55
CA VAL A 96 -10.92 -2.96 0.74
C VAL A 96 -10.23 -4.31 0.56
N LEU A 97 -10.60 -5.09 -0.48
CA LEU A 97 -9.94 -6.36 -0.78
C LEU A 97 -8.48 -6.21 -1.14
N LEU A 98 -8.12 -5.19 -1.93
CA LEU A 98 -6.71 -4.88 -2.22
C LEU A 98 -5.94 -4.61 -0.92
N THR A 99 -6.53 -3.82 -0.02
CA THR A 99 -5.94 -3.52 1.28
C THR A 99 -5.79 -4.79 2.12
N LEU A 100 -6.81 -5.64 2.18
CA LEU A 100 -6.75 -6.92 2.90
C LEU A 100 -5.68 -7.87 2.32
N LEU A 101 -5.49 -7.89 0.99
CA LEU A 101 -4.43 -8.66 0.36
C LEU A 101 -3.04 -8.17 0.78
N MET A 102 -2.83 -6.85 0.83
CA MET A 102 -1.58 -6.28 1.35
C MET A 102 -1.35 -6.66 2.81
N LEU A 103 -2.39 -6.59 3.66
CA LEU A 103 -2.28 -6.96 5.08
C LEU A 103 -1.97 -8.46 5.26
N THR A 104 -2.65 -9.34 4.52
CA THR A 104 -2.41 -10.79 4.57
C THR A 104 -0.99 -11.13 4.07
N TRP A 105 -0.47 -10.40 3.09
CA TRP A 105 0.90 -10.57 2.59
C TRP A 105 1.97 -10.02 3.55
N ALA A 106 1.70 -8.89 4.21
CA ALA A 106 2.64 -8.26 5.14
C ALA A 106 2.74 -9.03 6.47
N ARG A 107 1.62 -9.58 6.96
CA ARG A 107 1.54 -10.27 8.26
C ARG A 107 2.61 -11.35 8.49
N PRO A 108 2.83 -12.34 7.60
CA PRO A 108 3.83 -13.39 7.84
C PRO A 108 5.28 -12.87 7.89
N LYS A 109 5.54 -11.66 7.39
CA LYS A 109 6.87 -11.04 7.43
C LYS A 109 7.16 -10.35 8.75
N ILE A 110 6.14 -10.15 9.59
CA ILE A 110 6.26 -9.56 10.92
C ILE A 110 6.32 -10.72 11.91
N THR A 111 7.53 -11.26 12.10
CA THR A 111 7.79 -12.44 12.92
C THR A 111 8.09 -12.10 14.39
N LEU A 112 8.38 -10.84 14.70
CA LEU A 112 8.73 -10.39 16.04
C LEU A 112 7.50 -10.28 16.94
N SER A 113 7.55 -10.93 18.10
CA SER A 113 6.60 -10.68 19.19
C SER A 113 6.75 -9.25 19.70
N SER A 114 5.66 -8.63 20.15
CA SER A 114 5.68 -7.25 20.65
C SER A 114 6.57 -7.07 21.88
N GLY A 115 6.78 -8.15 22.64
CA GLY A 115 7.73 -8.18 23.76
C GLY A 115 9.20 -8.16 23.33
N ASP A 116 9.51 -8.79 22.20
CA ASP A 116 10.90 -9.03 21.78
C ASP A 116 11.47 -7.88 20.92
N ILE A 117 10.62 -6.94 20.49
CA ILE A 117 11.04 -5.79 19.67
C ILE A 117 12.13 -4.99 20.39
N LYS A 118 11.94 -4.71 21.69
CA LYS A 118 12.88 -3.90 22.46
C LYS A 118 14.25 -4.57 22.53
N ASP A 119 14.26 -5.86 22.84
CA ASP A 119 15.50 -6.61 23.02
C ASP A 119 16.23 -6.78 21.69
N THR A 120 15.49 -7.08 20.61
CA THR A 120 16.04 -7.14 19.24
C THR A 120 16.62 -5.79 18.81
N MET A 121 15.96 -4.68 19.13
CA MET A 121 16.48 -3.34 18.83
C MET A 121 17.76 -3.05 19.62
N ILE A 122 17.81 -3.36 20.91
CA ILE A 122 19.00 -3.16 21.73
C ILE A 122 20.17 -3.99 21.21
N GLU A 123 19.93 -5.26 20.87
CA GLU A 123 20.93 -6.14 20.29
C GLU A 123 21.45 -5.61 18.94
N PHE A 124 20.54 -5.14 18.08
CA PHE A 124 20.91 -4.53 16.81
C PHE A 124 21.74 -3.26 16.99
N LEU A 125 21.37 -2.37 17.93
CA LEU A 125 22.15 -1.18 18.26
C LEU A 125 23.56 -1.56 18.74
N ASN A 126 23.66 -2.49 19.70
CA ASN A 126 24.92 -2.91 20.28
C ASN A 126 25.84 -3.54 19.21
N SER A 127 25.32 -4.46 18.40
CA SER A 127 26.06 -5.10 17.29
C SER A 127 26.55 -4.07 16.26
N THR A 128 25.72 -3.08 15.93
CA THR A 128 26.10 -2.04 14.97
C THR A 128 27.18 -1.11 15.53
N LEU A 129 27.06 -0.71 16.80
CA LEU A 129 28.08 0.12 17.46
C LEU A 129 29.41 -0.62 17.63
N GLU A 130 29.37 -1.91 17.97
CA GLU A 130 30.55 -2.75 18.09
C GLU A 130 31.27 -2.92 16.74
N SER A 131 30.54 -3.24 15.67
CA SER A 131 31.14 -3.40 14.34
C SER A 131 31.77 -2.10 13.83
N HIS A 132 31.13 -0.96 14.08
CA HIS A 132 31.67 0.35 13.70
C HIS A 132 32.87 0.78 14.56
N THR A 133 32.87 0.50 15.86
CA THR A 133 34.03 0.80 16.72
C THR A 133 35.25 -0.06 16.39
N LEU A 134 35.04 -1.35 16.06
CA LEU A 134 36.11 -2.24 15.58
C LEU A 134 36.73 -1.73 14.27
N ARG A 135 35.90 -1.19 13.36
CA ARG A 135 36.36 -0.68 12.06
C ARG A 135 37.32 0.52 12.16
N TYR A 136 37.21 1.34 13.20
CA TYR A 136 38.08 2.51 13.40
C TYR A 136 39.21 2.27 14.40
N ARG A 137 39.26 1.08 15.03
CA ARG A 137 40.23 0.74 16.08
C ARG A 137 41.68 0.88 15.61
N GLU A 138 41.97 0.45 14.38
CA GLU A 138 43.31 0.50 13.80
C GLU A 138 43.67 1.89 13.27
N THR A 139 42.69 2.71 12.90
CA THR A 139 42.91 3.99 12.20
C THR A 139 42.93 5.20 13.14
N ALA A 140 42.18 5.15 14.26
CA ALA A 140 41.93 6.32 15.11
C ALA A 140 42.41 6.18 16.57
N GLY A 141 43.02 5.05 16.95
CA GLY A 141 43.58 4.84 18.29
C GLY A 141 42.59 5.15 19.41
N THR A 142 42.91 6.11 20.28
CA THR A 142 42.07 6.54 21.41
C THR A 142 40.74 7.20 21.00
N PHE A 143 40.66 7.76 19.78
CA PHE A 143 39.43 8.37 19.25
C PHE A 143 38.53 7.37 18.51
N ALA A 144 38.99 6.14 18.29
CA ALA A 144 38.25 5.10 17.58
C ALA A 144 36.86 4.84 18.16
N THR A 145 36.74 4.88 19.49
CA THR A 145 35.47 4.68 20.19
C THR A 145 34.50 5.83 19.92
N VAL A 146 34.98 7.08 19.93
CA VAL A 146 34.15 8.26 19.67
C VAL A 146 33.68 8.31 18.21
N VAL A 147 34.58 8.07 17.26
CA VAL A 147 34.27 8.06 15.83
C VAL A 147 33.39 6.85 15.46
N GLY A 148 33.64 5.69 16.06
CA GLY A 148 32.82 4.49 15.89
C GLY A 148 31.38 4.70 16.37
N VAL A 149 31.18 5.27 17.57
CA VAL A 149 29.83 5.57 18.08
C VAL A 149 29.13 6.62 17.23
N LEU A 150 29.81 7.69 16.82
CA LEU A 150 29.22 8.72 15.95
C LEU A 150 28.79 8.13 14.60
N SER A 151 29.67 7.38 13.94
CA SER A 151 29.37 6.80 12.62
C SER A 151 28.30 5.71 12.70
N GLY A 152 28.34 4.86 13.74
CA GLY A 152 27.32 3.84 13.99
C GLY A 152 25.95 4.47 14.30
N GLY A 153 25.92 5.52 15.13
CA GLY A 153 24.70 6.27 15.42
C GLY A 153 24.08 6.90 14.16
N VAL A 154 24.89 7.57 13.34
CA VAL A 154 24.43 8.13 12.05
C VAL A 154 23.90 7.04 11.12
N TYR A 155 24.60 5.90 11.03
CA TYR A 155 24.17 4.76 10.21
C TYR A 155 22.84 4.18 10.66
N ILE A 156 22.65 3.99 11.98
CA ILE A 156 21.40 3.50 12.56
C ILE A 156 20.25 4.45 12.21
N VAL A 157 20.43 5.76 12.42
CA VAL A 157 19.41 6.77 12.11
C VAL A 157 19.05 6.72 10.62
N PHE A 158 20.05 6.67 9.74
CA PHE A 158 19.83 6.59 8.30
C PHE A 158 19.08 5.32 7.90
N MET A 159 19.44 4.16 8.48
CA MET A 159 18.77 2.90 8.23
C MET A 159 17.29 2.94 8.66
N PHE A 160 17.00 3.41 9.87
CA PHE A 160 15.62 3.53 10.36
C PHE A 160 14.79 4.47 9.49
N LEU A 161 15.38 5.59 9.07
CA LEU A 161 14.72 6.52 8.15
C LEU A 161 14.42 5.86 6.79
N ALA A 162 15.39 5.13 6.23
CA ALA A 162 15.22 4.42 4.96
C ALA A 162 14.14 3.34 5.05
N ILE A 163 14.11 2.56 6.13
CA ILE A 163 13.08 1.55 6.39
C ILE A 163 11.71 2.23 6.52
N ALA A 164 11.59 3.30 7.30
CA ALA A 164 10.34 4.03 7.47
C ALA A 164 9.79 4.57 6.14
N ILE A 165 10.67 5.13 5.30
CA ILE A 165 10.31 5.58 3.95
C ILE A 165 9.85 4.40 3.08
N LEU A 166 10.59 3.29 3.07
CA LEU A 166 10.23 2.09 2.29
C LEU A 166 8.86 1.55 2.70
N VAL A 167 8.61 1.42 4.00
CA VAL A 167 7.34 0.94 4.56
C VAL A 167 6.19 1.86 4.15
N LEU A 168 6.42 3.18 4.06
CA LEU A 168 5.42 4.13 3.59
C LEU A 168 5.18 4.06 2.07
N VAL A 169 6.25 3.92 1.29
CA VAL A 169 6.21 3.98 -0.18
C VAL A 169 5.65 2.69 -0.78
N ILE A 170 5.96 1.52 -0.22
CA ILE A 170 5.57 0.22 -0.80
C ILE A 170 4.05 0.10 -1.01
N PRO A 171 3.17 0.33 -0.01
CA PRO A 171 1.72 0.20 -0.22
C PRO A 171 1.19 1.20 -1.26
N GLY A 172 1.74 2.41 -1.26
CA GLY A 172 1.41 3.43 -2.25
C GLY A 172 1.81 3.04 -3.67
N LEU A 173 2.99 2.43 -3.83
CA LEU A 173 3.49 1.93 -5.11
C LEU A 173 2.61 0.78 -5.63
N VAL A 174 2.25 -0.17 -4.78
CA VAL A 174 1.33 -1.26 -5.16
C VAL A 174 -0.03 -0.71 -5.60
N PHE A 175 -0.57 0.28 -4.88
CA PHE A 175 -1.81 0.96 -5.27
C PHE A 175 -1.73 1.59 -6.66
N VAL A 176 -0.64 2.30 -6.97
CA VAL A 176 -0.42 2.89 -8.30
C VAL A 176 -0.32 1.82 -9.38
N LEU A 177 0.47 0.77 -9.16
CA LEU A 177 0.65 -0.31 -10.13
C LEU A 177 -0.68 -0.98 -10.48
N VAL A 178 -1.47 -1.33 -9.46
CA VAL A 178 -2.79 -1.94 -9.64
C VAL A 178 -3.72 -1.01 -10.42
N ARG A 179 -3.68 0.29 -10.12
CA ARG A 179 -4.49 1.28 -10.85
C ARG A 179 -4.05 1.44 -12.30
N MET A 180 -2.75 1.39 -12.59
CA MET A 180 -2.22 1.44 -13.95
C MET A 180 -2.66 0.22 -14.77
N ILE A 181 -2.60 -0.98 -14.16
CA ILE A 181 -3.09 -2.22 -14.78
C ILE A 181 -4.60 -2.11 -15.05
N GLN A 182 -5.36 -1.57 -14.10
CA GLN A 182 -6.80 -1.33 -14.27
C GLN A 182 -7.11 -0.38 -15.41
N LEU A 183 -6.42 0.76 -15.50
CA LEU A 183 -6.59 1.70 -16.60
C LEU A 183 -6.24 1.08 -17.96
N GLY A 184 -5.20 0.24 -18.01
CA GLY A 184 -4.86 -0.50 -19.22
C GLY A 184 -5.97 -1.46 -19.64
N TYR A 185 -6.49 -2.25 -18.68
CA TYR A 185 -7.58 -3.18 -18.93
C TYR A 185 -8.86 -2.48 -19.37
N ASP A 186 -9.25 -1.40 -18.69
CA ASP A 186 -10.45 -0.63 -19.01
C ASP A 186 -10.37 -0.02 -20.43
N LYS A 187 -9.20 0.45 -20.85
CA LYS A 187 -8.98 0.92 -22.24
C LYS A 187 -9.13 -0.20 -23.26
N LEU A 188 -8.60 -1.39 -22.97
CA LEU A 188 -8.74 -2.56 -23.86
C LEU A 188 -10.20 -2.97 -24.00
N VAL A 189 -10.92 -3.08 -22.88
CA VAL A 189 -12.34 -3.45 -22.88
C VAL A 189 -13.19 -2.41 -23.60
N ALA A 190 -12.94 -1.12 -23.36
CA ALA A 190 -13.63 -0.04 -24.08
C ALA A 190 -13.41 -0.11 -25.60
N LYS A 191 -12.16 -0.35 -26.03
CA LYS A 191 -11.81 -0.38 -27.45
C LYS A 191 -12.32 -1.63 -28.19
N PHE A 192 -12.24 -2.80 -27.58
CA PHE A 192 -12.52 -4.07 -28.27
C PHE A 192 -13.95 -4.59 -28.07
N ILE A 193 -14.54 -4.37 -26.89
CA ILE A 193 -15.84 -4.96 -26.54
C ILE A 193 -16.94 -3.92 -26.72
N LEU A 194 -16.72 -2.70 -26.20
CA LEU A 194 -17.78 -1.71 -26.08
C LEU A 194 -17.96 -0.84 -27.33
N ALA A 195 -16.87 -0.46 -28.01
CA ALA A 195 -16.96 0.25 -29.30
C ALA A 195 -17.72 -0.58 -30.36
N ASN A 196 -17.47 -1.89 -30.41
CA ASN A 196 -18.13 -2.83 -31.33
C ASN A 196 -19.62 -3.08 -31.01
N HIS A 197 -20.12 -2.68 -29.83
CA HIS A 197 -21.53 -2.83 -29.42
C HIS A 197 -22.34 -1.52 -29.50
N LEU A 198 -21.68 -0.36 -29.68
CA LEU A 198 -22.33 0.94 -29.80
C LEU A 198 -22.60 1.34 -31.27
N ASP A 199 -21.86 0.76 -32.22
CA ASP A 199 -22.03 0.97 -33.66
C ASP A 199 -23.02 -0.03 -34.32
N ARG A 200 -23.79 -0.78 -33.51
CA ARG A 200 -24.92 -1.61 -33.95
C ARG A 200 -26.20 -1.16 -33.24
#